data_AF-A0A2D9WS52-F1
#
_entry.id   AF-A0A2D9WS52-F1
#
_cell.length_a   1.000
_cell.length_b   1.000
_cell.length_c   1.000
_cell.angle_alpha   90.00
_cell.angle_beta   90.00
_cell.angle_gamma   90.00
#
_symmetry.space_group_name_H-M   'P 1'
#
loop_
_entity.id
_entity.type
_entity.pdbx_description
1 polymer ?
#
loop_
_entity_poly.entity_id
_entity_poly.type
_entity_poly.pdbx_seq_one_letter_code
_entity_poly.pdbx_strand_id
1 'polypeptide(L)'
;MKSRINFFLIIAIILMLIQISLGISVREFIDNQIDILGFEKKDFWLNKPELNFYIHRTFSLLVFLSNFYLFFLAKKSKIDLKFIKMINFLILIEIIIGASMYYFSFPILTQPIHLLISIFILSLQFYWLLKLRKPY
;
A
#
# COMPACT_ATOMS: atom_id res chain seq x y z
N MET A 1 -6.93 -11.76 23.55
CA MET A 1 -6.60 -10.50 22.83
C MET A 1 -5.71 -10.70 21.61
N LYS A 2 -4.62 -11.48 21.68
CA LYS A 2 -3.76 -11.79 20.51
C LYS A 2 -4.54 -12.37 19.30
N SER A 3 -5.52 -13.25 19.54
CA SER A 3 -6.36 -13.82 18.47
C SER A 3 -7.14 -12.75 17.66
N ARG A 4 -7.69 -11.72 18.31
CA ARG A 4 -8.39 -10.62 17.61
C ARG A 4 -7.43 -9.79 16.74
N ILE A 5 -6.24 -9.48 17.24
CA ILE A 5 -5.24 -8.73 16.46
C ILE A 5 -4.74 -9.56 15.28
N ASN A 6 -4.49 -10.86 15.48
CA ASN A 6 -4.12 -11.76 14.40
C ASN A 6 -5.18 -11.80 13.30
N PHE A 7 -6.46 -11.85 13.66
CA PHE A 7 -7.57 -11.83 12.71
C PHE A 7 -7.57 -10.54 11.86
N PHE A 8 -7.54 -9.37 12.50
CA PHE A 8 -7.51 -8.09 11.77
C PHE A 8 -6.22 -7.89 10.98
N LEU A 9 -5.08 -8.44 11.44
CA LEU A 9 -3.81 -8.38 10.72
C LEU A 9 -3.85 -9.23 9.45
N ILE A 10 -4.49 -10.40 9.49
CA ILE A 10 -4.73 -11.21 8.28
C ILE A 10 -5.62 -10.45 7.30
N ILE A 11 -6.69 -9.79 7.79
CA ILE A 11 -7.52 -8.94 6.93
C ILE A 11 -6.66 -7.83 6.31
N ALA A 12 -5.83 -7.13 7.09
CA ALA A 12 -4.96 -6.07 6.58
C ALA A 12 -3.94 -6.57 5.53
N ILE A 13 -3.43 -7.78 5.68
CA ILE A 13 -2.57 -8.44 4.69
C ILE A 13 -3.34 -8.72 3.39
N ILE A 14 -4.56 -9.25 3.48
CA ILE A 14 -5.41 -9.51 2.31
C ILE A 14 -5.74 -8.20 1.59
N LEU A 15 -6.10 -7.15 2.34
CA LEU A 15 -6.33 -5.82 1.77
C LEU A 15 -5.06 -5.29 1.09
N MET A 16 -3.88 -5.47 1.69
CA MET A 16 -2.61 -5.06 1.06
C MET A 16 -2.35 -5.81 -0.25
N LEU A 17 -2.64 -7.11 -0.32
CA LEU A 17 -2.54 -7.89 -1.56
C LEU A 17 -3.49 -7.38 -2.65
N ILE A 18 -4.73 -7.07 -2.29
CA ILE A 18 -5.70 -6.47 -3.22
C ILE A 18 -5.20 -5.10 -3.70
N GLN A 19 -4.68 -4.26 -2.80
CA GLN A 19 -4.13 -2.95 -3.15
C GLN A 19 -2.96 -3.05 -4.12
N ILE A 20 -2.05 -4.02 -3.90
CA ILE A 20 -0.93 -4.30 -4.81
C ILE A 20 -1.46 -4.76 -6.18
N SER A 21 -2.43 -5.68 -6.21
CA SER A 21 -3.03 -6.16 -7.46
C SER A 21 -3.69 -5.03 -8.25
N LEU A 22 -4.43 -4.14 -7.59
CA LEU A 22 -5.02 -2.95 -8.23
C LEU A 22 -3.93 -2.01 -8.75
N GLY A 23 -2.84 -1.84 -7.99
CA GLY A 23 -1.69 -1.03 -8.40
C GLY A 23 -0.96 -1.60 -9.62
N ILE A 24 -0.88 -2.94 -9.74
CA ILE A 24 -0.33 -3.61 -10.92
C ILE A 24 -1.17 -3.28 -12.16
N SER A 25 -2.51 -3.35 -12.09
CA SER A 25 -3.36 -2.97 -13.22
C SER A 25 -3.20 -1.50 -13.64
N VAL A 26 -3.04 -0.59 -12.67
CA VAL A 26 -2.73 0.82 -12.97
C VAL A 26 -1.36 0.95 -13.65
N ARG A 27 -0.36 0.20 -13.19
CA ARG A 27 0.96 0.17 -13.82
C ARG A 27 0.91 -0.37 -15.25
N GLU A 28 0.23 -1.48 -15.50
CA GLU A 28 0.07 -2.03 -16.85
C GLU A 28 -0.57 -1.02 -17.80
N PHE A 29 -1.57 -0.27 -17.32
CA PHE A 29 -2.14 0.83 -18.07
C PHE A 29 -1.09 1.91 -18.42
N ILE A 30 -0.27 2.33 -17.45
CA ILE A 30 0.79 3.32 -17.69
C ILE A 30 1.85 2.80 -18.65
N ASP A 31 2.27 1.55 -18.50
CA ASP A 31 3.26 0.93 -19.36
C ASP A 31 2.74 0.90 -20.82
N ASN A 32 1.45 0.62 -21.05
CA ASN A 32 0.82 0.76 -22.37
C ASN A 32 0.79 2.21 -22.88
N GLN A 33 0.56 3.20 -22.01
CA GLN A 33 0.63 4.62 -22.41
C GLN A 33 2.05 5.05 -22.79
N ILE A 34 3.07 4.50 -22.14
CA ILE A 34 4.48 4.73 -22.49
C ILE A 34 4.76 4.21 -23.90
N ASP A 35 4.28 3.03 -24.25
CA ASP A 35 4.47 2.43 -25.58
C ASP A 35 3.80 3.26 -26.70
N ILE A 36 2.65 3.87 -26.41
CA ILE A 36 1.88 4.65 -27.40
C ILE A 36 2.39 6.11 -27.50
N LEU A 37 2.69 6.74 -26.38
CA LEU A 37 2.96 8.19 -26.30
C LEU A 37 4.46 8.53 -26.19
N GLY A 38 5.29 7.55 -25.82
CA GLY A 38 6.71 7.72 -25.53
C GLY A 38 6.99 8.39 -24.18
N PHE A 39 8.27 8.44 -23.83
CA PHE A 39 8.76 9.02 -22.57
C PHE A 39 8.69 10.55 -22.50
N GLU A 40 8.54 11.23 -23.64
CA GLU A 40 8.50 12.70 -23.70
C GLU A 40 7.13 13.27 -23.28
N LYS A 41 6.07 12.44 -23.27
CA LYS A 41 4.68 12.87 -23.02
C LYS A 41 4.13 12.38 -21.69
N LYS A 42 4.95 12.40 -20.63
CA LYS A 42 4.57 11.89 -19.29
C LYS A 42 3.30 12.50 -18.72
N ASP A 43 3.09 13.79 -18.96
CA ASP A 43 1.89 14.53 -18.53
C ASP A 43 0.59 13.91 -19.07
N PHE A 44 0.67 13.16 -20.17
CA PHE A 44 -0.48 12.55 -20.83
C PHE A 44 -0.75 11.12 -20.37
N TRP A 45 0.16 10.48 -19.62
CA TRP A 45 0.02 9.07 -19.24
C TRP A 45 -1.20 8.79 -18.35
N LEU A 46 -1.69 9.76 -17.58
CA LEU A 46 -2.92 9.65 -16.78
C LEU A 46 -4.04 10.61 -17.22
N ASN A 47 -4.06 11.06 -18.47
CA ASN A 47 -5.12 11.98 -18.92
C ASN A 47 -6.51 11.35 -19.04
N LYS A 48 -6.58 10.02 -19.19
CA LYS A 48 -7.84 9.26 -19.19
C LYS A 48 -7.69 8.02 -18.30
N PRO A 49 -7.64 8.18 -16.96
CA PRO A 49 -7.44 7.05 -16.06
C PRO A 49 -8.62 6.09 -16.15
N GLU A 50 -8.33 4.80 -16.16
CA GLU A 50 -9.36 3.77 -16.05
C GLU A 50 -9.99 3.73 -14.66
N LEU A 51 -11.14 3.07 -14.54
CA LEU A 51 -11.85 2.90 -13.27
C LEU A 51 -10.94 2.31 -12.18
N ASN A 52 -10.03 1.41 -12.55
CA ASN A 52 -9.08 0.77 -11.63
C ASN A 52 -8.18 1.77 -10.90
N PHE A 53 -7.81 2.90 -11.53
CA PHE A 53 -7.04 3.96 -10.87
C PHE A 53 -7.81 4.59 -9.71
N TYR A 54 -9.09 4.91 -9.92
CA TYR A 54 -9.93 5.50 -8.89
C TYR A 54 -10.25 4.52 -7.76
N ILE A 55 -10.45 3.25 -8.10
CA ILE A 55 -10.62 2.17 -7.11
C ILE A 55 -9.34 2.03 -6.29
N HIS A 56 -8.17 1.88 -6.91
CA HIS A 56 -6.87 1.78 -6.24
C HIS A 56 -6.61 2.95 -5.28
N ARG A 57 -6.83 4.18 -5.75
CA ARG A 57 -6.66 5.39 -4.95
C ARG A 57 -7.57 5.37 -3.72
N THR A 58 -8.84 5.05 -3.89
CA THR A 58 -9.80 5.05 -2.77
C THR A 58 -9.54 3.89 -1.82
N PHE A 59 -9.16 2.72 -2.35
CA PHE A 59 -8.86 1.53 -1.59
C PHE A 59 -7.60 1.69 -0.71
N SER A 60 -6.65 2.55 -1.11
CA SER A 60 -5.50 2.92 -0.27
C SER A 60 -5.91 3.49 1.09
N LEU A 61 -7.00 4.26 1.14
CA LEU A 61 -7.54 4.80 2.39
C LEU A 61 -8.11 3.69 3.27
N LEU A 62 -8.76 2.68 2.67
CA LEU A 62 -9.26 1.52 3.41
C LEU A 62 -8.10 0.71 4.02
N VAL A 63 -7.02 0.51 3.26
CA VAL A 63 -5.79 -0.13 3.77
C VAL A 63 -5.21 0.66 4.95
N PHE A 64 -5.10 1.98 4.80
CA PHE A 64 -4.59 2.85 5.87
C PHE A 64 -5.48 2.79 7.11
N LEU A 65 -6.79 2.98 6.97
CA LEU A 65 -7.74 2.94 8.09
C LEU A 65 -7.76 1.58 8.80
N SER A 66 -7.63 0.48 8.05
CA SER A 66 -7.53 -0.87 8.62
C SER A 66 -6.25 -1.04 9.47
N ASN A 67 -5.11 -0.57 8.98
CA ASN A 67 -3.85 -0.60 9.73
C ASN A 67 -3.83 0.38 10.91
N PHE A 68 -4.53 1.51 10.79
CA PHE A 68 -4.71 2.47 11.87
C PHE A 68 -5.63 1.91 12.97
N TYR A 69 -6.67 1.18 12.60
CA TYR A 69 -7.49 0.44 13.54
C TYR A 69 -6.70 -0.65 14.27
N LEU A 70 -5.84 -1.39 13.56
CA LEU A 70 -4.88 -2.33 14.17
C LEU A 70 -3.94 -1.66 15.18
N PHE A 71 -3.48 -0.44 14.89
CA PHE A 71 -2.69 0.35 15.84
C PHE A 71 -3.46 0.59 17.14
N PHE A 72 -4.72 1.01 17.07
CA PHE A 72 -5.55 1.20 18.26
C PHE A 72 -5.77 -0.10 19.04
N LEU A 73 -6.03 -1.21 18.35
CA LEU A 73 -6.18 -2.52 18.99
C LEU A 73 -4.91 -2.98 19.70
N ALA A 74 -3.75 -2.81 19.05
CA ALA A 74 -2.45 -3.14 19.64
C ALA A 74 -2.16 -2.28 20.88
N LYS A 75 -2.45 -0.96 20.80
CA LYS A 75 -2.28 -0.02 21.93
C LYS A 75 -3.17 -0.39 23.11
N LYS A 76 -4.46 -0.65 22.87
CA LYS A 76 -5.41 -1.10 23.89
C LYS A 76 -4.98 -2.43 24.51
N SER A 77 -4.32 -3.28 23.72
CA SER A 77 -3.87 -4.61 24.14
C SER A 77 -2.48 -4.66 24.75
N LYS A 78 -1.83 -3.50 24.96
CA LYS A 78 -0.46 -3.38 25.48
C LYS A 78 0.55 -4.24 24.69
N ILE A 79 0.31 -4.45 23.40
CA ILE A 79 1.25 -5.11 22.50
C ILE A 79 2.29 -4.08 22.04
N ASP A 80 3.55 -4.52 21.90
CA ASP A 80 4.62 -3.70 21.33
C ASP A 80 4.17 -3.07 20.00
N LEU A 81 4.21 -1.74 19.95
CA LEU A 81 3.72 -0.94 18.82
C LEU A 81 4.76 -0.74 17.72
N LYS A 82 6.00 -1.23 17.89
CA LYS A 82 7.11 -1.01 16.95
C LYS A 82 6.73 -1.31 15.50
N PHE A 83 6.18 -2.51 15.24
CA PHE A 83 5.85 -2.94 13.88
C PHE A 83 4.68 -2.16 13.30
N ILE A 84 3.58 -2.00 14.05
CA ILE A 84 2.39 -1.33 13.53
C ILE A 84 2.60 0.18 13.32
N LYS A 85 3.47 0.83 14.12
CA LYS A 85 3.89 2.21 13.87
C LYS A 85 4.69 2.30 12.57
N MET A 86 5.65 1.40 12.36
CA MET A 86 6.45 1.36 11.12
C MET A 86 5.56 1.10 9.89
N ILE A 87 4.64 0.13 9.98
CA ILE A 87 3.70 -0.20 8.90
C ILE A 87 2.82 1.01 8.53
N ASN A 88 2.21 1.68 9.51
CA ASN A 88 1.38 2.86 9.23
C ASN A 88 2.19 4.02 8.65
N PHE A 89 3.41 4.24 9.13
CA PHE A 89 4.31 5.26 8.59
C PHE A 89 4.66 4.98 7.12
N LEU A 90 5.01 3.73 6.79
CA LEU A 90 5.30 3.33 5.41
C LEU A 90 4.08 3.45 4.51
N ILE A 91 2.87 3.10 4.98
CA ILE A 91 1.63 3.29 4.21
C ILE A 91 1.39 4.77 3.88
N LEU A 92 1.65 5.68 4.82
CA LEU A 92 1.54 7.12 4.56
C LEU A 92 2.53 7.58 3.48
N ILE A 93 3.78 7.12 3.55
CA ILE A 93 4.78 7.38 2.50
C ILE A 93 4.31 6.83 1.15
N GLU A 94 3.78 5.61 1.14
CA GLU A 94 3.24 4.95 -0.06
C GLU A 94 2.15 5.79 -0.73
N ILE A 95 1.17 6.25 0.06
CA ILE A 95 0.09 7.12 -0.44
C ILE A 95 0.64 8.42 -1.01
N ILE A 96 1.65 9.03 -0.37
CA ILE A 96 2.29 10.25 -0.86
C ILE A 96 3.01 9.99 -2.18
N ILE A 97 3.78 8.89 -2.29
CA ILE A 97 4.47 8.52 -3.53
C ILE A 97 3.46 8.21 -4.64
N GLY A 98 2.39 7.48 -4.34
CA GLY A 98 1.31 7.17 -5.27
C GLY A 98 0.62 8.43 -5.78
N ALA A 99 0.26 9.35 -4.88
CA ALA A 99 -0.29 10.64 -5.24
C ALA A 99 0.70 11.48 -6.07
N SER A 100 2.00 11.41 -5.74
CA SER A 100 3.01 12.18 -6.47
C SER A 100 3.11 11.79 -7.94
N MET A 101 2.87 10.52 -8.28
CA MET A 101 2.85 10.07 -9.67
C MET A 101 1.75 10.76 -10.49
N TYR A 102 0.58 10.99 -9.89
CA TYR A 102 -0.51 11.69 -10.54
C TYR A 102 -0.27 13.21 -10.64
N TYR A 103 0.22 13.85 -9.56
CA TYR A 103 0.33 15.31 -9.50
C TYR A 103 1.64 15.89 -10.05
N PHE A 104 2.71 15.09 -10.13
CA PHE A 104 4.03 15.54 -10.59
C PHE A 104 4.52 14.75 -11.80
N SER A 105 3.59 14.25 -12.63
CA SER A 105 3.89 13.66 -13.94
C SER A 105 4.87 12.49 -13.91
N PHE A 106 4.61 11.52 -13.02
CA PHE A 106 5.45 10.33 -12.83
C PHE A 106 6.96 10.64 -12.75
N PRO A 107 7.41 11.24 -11.62
CA PRO A 107 8.83 11.48 -11.42
C PRO A 107 9.64 10.19 -11.55
N ILE A 108 10.90 10.32 -11.93
CA ILE A 108 11.78 9.18 -12.15
C ILE A 108 11.85 8.31 -10.88
N LEU A 109 11.80 6.99 -11.05
CA LEU A 109 11.83 5.96 -10.00
C LEU A 109 10.64 5.92 -9.02
N THR A 110 9.64 6.81 -9.09
CA THR A 110 8.52 6.75 -8.13
C THR A 110 7.74 5.44 -8.24
N GLN A 111 7.56 4.92 -9.46
CA GLN A 111 6.83 3.67 -9.70
C GLN A 111 7.55 2.43 -9.12
N PRO A 112 8.85 2.17 -9.37
CA PRO A 112 9.55 1.05 -8.73
C PRO A 112 9.72 1.23 -7.22
N ILE A 113 9.93 2.46 -6.73
CA ILE A 113 10.03 2.74 -5.28
C ILE A 113 8.69 2.45 -4.57
N HIS A 114 7.58 2.86 -5.16
CA HIS A 114 6.23 2.57 -4.67
C HIS A 114 6.05 1.05 -4.50
N LEU A 115 6.26 0.26 -5.56
CA LEU A 115 6.16 -1.20 -5.50
C LEU A 115 7.08 -1.82 -4.43
N LEU A 116 8.32 -1.35 -4.33
CA LEU A 116 9.27 -1.83 -3.31
C LEU A 116 8.75 -1.59 -1.89
N ILE A 117 8.24 -0.39 -1.60
CA ILE A 117 7.67 -0.05 -0.28
C ILE A 117 6.44 -0.90 0.00
N SER A 118 5.55 -1.08 -0.99
CA SER A 118 4.39 -1.96 -0.90
C SER A 118 4.76 -3.40 -0.50
N ILE A 119 5.78 -3.98 -1.13
CA ILE A 119 6.28 -5.33 -0.79
C ILE A 119 6.90 -5.36 0.61
N PHE A 120 7.59 -4.29 1.01
CA PHE A 120 8.18 -4.19 2.34
C PHE A 120 7.12 -4.09 3.44
N ILE A 121 6.04 -3.33 3.22
CA ILE A 121 4.87 -3.27 4.12
C ILE A 121 4.26 -4.66 4.29
N LEU A 122 4.02 -5.38 3.18
CA LEU A 122 3.47 -6.73 3.21
C LEU A 122 4.37 -7.68 4.01
N SER A 123 5.68 -7.62 3.77
CA SER A 123 6.68 -8.41 4.49
C SER A 123 6.68 -8.13 5.99
N LEU A 124 6.59 -6.85 6.39
CA LEU A 124 6.50 -6.45 7.79
C LEU A 124 5.20 -6.92 8.45
N GLN A 125 4.06 -6.86 7.76
CA GLN A 125 2.79 -7.37 8.26
C GLN A 125 2.84 -8.89 8.49
N PHE A 126 3.38 -9.65 7.54
CA PHE A 126 3.58 -11.10 7.68
C PHE A 126 4.54 -11.44 8.83
N TYR A 127 5.67 -10.75 8.91
CA TYR A 127 6.63 -10.95 10.00
C TYR A 127 6.00 -10.67 11.36
N TRP A 128 5.22 -9.58 11.48
CA TRP A 128 4.54 -9.24 12.73
C TRP A 128 3.49 -10.30 13.11
N LEU A 129 2.75 -10.85 12.13
CA LEU A 129 1.81 -11.95 12.35
C LEU A 129 2.51 -13.19 12.92
N LEU A 130 3.65 -13.58 12.36
CA LEU A 130 4.45 -14.70 12.86
C LEU A 130 4.94 -14.44 14.29
N LYS A 131 5.43 -13.22 14.57
CA LYS A 131 5.89 -12.83 15.90
C LYS A 131 4.76 -12.90 16.95
N LEU A 132 3.54 -12.53 16.59
CA LEU A 132 2.37 -12.59 17.48
C LEU A 132 1.88 -14.02 17.76
N ARG A 133 2.18 -14.96 16.86
CA ARG A 133 1.80 -16.37 16.97
C ARG A 133 2.82 -17.24 17.68
N LYS A 134 4.08 -16.81 17.81
CA LYS A 134 5.07 -17.56 18.58
C LYS A 134 4.62 -17.67 20.05
N PRO A 135 4.46 -18.90 20.59
CA PRO A 135 4.35 -19.09 22.02
C PRO A 135 5.74 -18.77 22.61
N TYR A 136 5.78 -17.78 23.51
CA TYR A 136 6.86 -17.68 24.49
C TYR A 136 6.37 -18.39 25.74
#